data_AF-A0A961JMT4-F1
#
_entry.id   AF-A0A961JMT4-F1
#
_cell.length_a   1.000
_cell.length_b   1.000
_cell.length_c   1.000
_cell.angle_alpha   90.00
_cell.angle_beta   90.00
_cell.angle_gamma   90.00
#
_symmetry.space_group_name_H-M   'P 1'
#
loop_
_entity.id
_entity.type
_entity.pdbx_description
1 polymer ?
#
loop_
_entity_poly.entity_id
_entity_poly.type
_entity_poly.pdbx_seq_one_letter_code
_entity_poly.pdbx_strand_id
1 'polypeptide(L)' 'MFDQNDVARMAAAYTAAWNSGSPEAVAAFYAEDGEIVINRGTPWTGRDRVRDMAAGFFADVPDLTLSCDDIR' A
#
# COMPACT_ATOMS: atom_id res chain seq x y z
N MET A 1 -2.58 -4.71 -22.68
CA MET A 1 -2.37 -5.74 -21.64
C MET A 1 -1.08 -5.37 -20.94
N PHE A 2 -1.08 -5.29 -19.61
CA PHE A 2 0.16 -5.02 -18.86
C PHE A 2 1.05 -6.27 -18.91
N ASP A 3 2.37 -6.06 -18.94
CA ASP A 3 3.34 -7.16 -18.87
C ASP A 3 3.26 -7.82 -17.48
N GLN A 4 3.17 -9.15 -17.43
CA GLN A 4 3.02 -9.87 -16.16
C GLN A 4 4.22 -9.68 -15.22
N ASN A 5 5.44 -9.52 -15.77
CA ASN A 5 6.62 -9.25 -14.96
C ASN A 5 6.59 -7.84 -14.38
N ASP A 6 6.04 -6.86 -15.10
CA ASP A 6 5.87 -5.51 -14.58
C ASP A 6 4.87 -5.47 -13.42
N VAL A 7 3.77 -6.22 -13.53
CA VAL A 7 2.80 -6.38 -12.43
C VAL A 7 3.45 -7.06 -11.23
N ALA A 8 4.22 -8.13 -11.45
CA ALA A 8 4.94 -8.85 -10.39
C ALA A 8 5.95 -7.96 -9.65
N ARG A 9 6.71 -7.16 -10.40
CA ARG A 9 7.66 -6.20 -9.84
C ARG A 9 6.95 -5.11 -9.04
N MET A 10 5.80 -4.62 -9.51
CA MET A 10 5.01 -3.63 -8.78
C MET A 10 4.47 -4.20 -7.47
N ALA A 11 3.91 -5.41 -7.48
CA ALA A 11 3.42 -6.08 -6.28
C ALA A 11 4.52 -6.28 -5.24
N ALA A 12 5.69 -6.80 -5.66
CA ALA A 12 6.84 -6.98 -4.77
C ALA A 12 7.32 -5.66 -4.15
N ALA A 13 7.41 -4.59 -4.96
CA ALA A 13 7.81 -3.28 -4.48
C ALA A 13 6.79 -2.67 -3.49
N TYR A 14 5.49 -2.87 -3.75
CA TYR A 14 4.44 -2.37 -2.87
C TYR A 14 4.39 -3.11 -1.53
N THR A 15 4.56 -4.44 -1.55
CA THR A 15 4.72 -5.24 -0.33
C THR A 15 5.95 -4.80 0.48
N ALA A 16 7.07 -4.52 -0.20
CA ALA A 16 8.27 -4.02 0.47
C ALA A 16 8.06 -2.64 1.12
N ALA A 17 7.27 -1.75 0.49
CA ALA A 17 6.92 -0.45 1.07
C ALA A 17 6.08 -0.58 2.35
N TRP A 18 5.10 -1.48 2.38
CA TRP A 18 4.38 -1.76 3.63
C TRP A 18 5.29 -2.35 4.70
N ASN A 19 6.16 -3.28 4.34
CA ASN A 19 7.09 -3.92 5.29
C ASN A 19 8.24 -3.02 5.73
N SER A 20 8.41 -1.83 5.13
CA SER A 20 9.43 -0.88 5.58
C SER A 20 8.99 -0.06 6.78
N GLY A 21 7.71 -0.09 7.16
CA GLY A 21 7.16 0.75 8.22
C GLY A 21 7.14 2.25 7.89
N SER A 22 7.30 2.64 6.61
CA SER A 22 7.26 4.06 6.19
C SER A 22 5.92 4.38 5.54
N PRO A 23 5.09 5.25 6.16
CA PRO A 23 3.86 5.72 5.56
C PRO A 23 4.06 6.40 4.20
N GLU A 24 5.18 7.11 4.04
CA GLU A 24 5.55 7.79 2.81
C GLU A 24 5.89 6.81 1.69
N ALA A 25 6.59 5.71 2.02
CA ALA A 25 6.90 4.66 1.06
C ALA A 25 5.62 4.01 0.51
N VAL A 26 4.62 3.77 1.36
CA VAL A 26 3.30 3.26 0.94
C VAL A 26 2.59 4.27 0.04
N ALA A 27 2.52 5.53 0.49
CA ALA A 27 1.80 6.58 -0.23
C ALA A 27 2.42 6.92 -1.59
N ALA A 28 3.72 6.70 -1.79
CA ALA A 28 4.40 6.92 -3.07
C ALA A 28 3.86 6.08 -4.23
N PHE A 29 3.13 4.99 -3.96
CA PHE A 29 2.45 4.17 -4.97
C PHE A 29 1.12 4.76 -5.46
N TYR A 30 0.66 5.85 -4.86
CA TYR A 30 -0.61 6.48 -5.18
C TYR A 30 -0.42 7.79 -5.94
N ALA A 31 -1.31 8.05 -6.92
CA ALA A 31 -1.48 9.38 -7.49
C ALA A 31 -1.91 10.38 -6.40
N GLU A 32 -1.77 11.68 -6.66
CA GLU A 32 -2.13 12.72 -5.70
C GLU A 32 -3.60 12.62 -5.25
N ASP A 33 -4.49 12.28 -6.18
CA ASP A 33 -5.92 12.02 -6.01
C ASP A 33 -6.27 10.52 -5.93
N GLY A 34 -5.26 9.64 -5.81
CA GLY A 34 -5.46 8.19 -5.74
C GLY A 34 -6.19 7.75 -4.47
N GLU A 35 -6.80 6.57 -4.50
CA GLU A 35 -7.60 6.05 -3.39
C GLU A 35 -7.26 4.60 -3.05
N ILE A 36 -7.45 4.24 -1.78
CA ILE A 36 -7.35 2.87 -1.28
C ILE A 36 -8.59 2.50 -0.45
N VAL A 37 -9.05 1.27 -0.63
CA VAL A 37 -10.10 0.66 0.19
C VAL A 37 -9.53 -0.57 0.88
N ILE A 38 -9.52 -0.57 2.21
CA ILE A 38 -9.12 -1.72 3.02
C ILE A 38 -10.38 -2.37 3.62
N ASN A 39 -10.46 -3.70 3.55
CA ASN A 39 -11.52 -4.51 4.18
C ASN A 39 -12.96 -4.05 3.84
N ARG A 40 -13.18 -3.60 2.60
CA ARG A 40 -14.49 -3.08 2.12
C ARG A 40 -15.01 -1.88 2.93
N GLY A 41 -14.12 -1.14 3.58
CA GLY A 41 -14.44 0.07 4.33
C GLY A 41 -14.71 1.28 3.44
N THR A 42 -14.73 2.46 4.07
CA THR A 42 -14.82 3.73 3.34
C THR A 42 -13.48 4.01 2.63
N PRO A 43 -13.47 4.50 1.38
CA PRO A 43 -12.24 4.87 0.68
C PRO A 43 -11.45 5.94 1.43
N TRP A 44 -10.13 5.76 1.46
CA TRP A 44 -9.19 6.82 1.80
C TRP A 44 -8.73 7.48 0.50
N THR A 45 -9.27 8.66 0.21
CA THR A 45 -9.02 9.39 -1.04
C THR A 45 -7.94 10.46 -0.84
N GLY A 46 -6.96 10.48 -1.76
CA GLY A 46 -5.82 11.38 -1.76
C GLY A 46 -4.57 10.74 -1.14
N ARG A 47 -3.40 10.99 -1.75
CA ARG A 47 -2.11 10.45 -1.29
C ARG A 47 -1.83 10.73 0.19
N ASP A 48 -2.15 11.93 0.66
CA ASP A 48 -1.97 12.32 2.06
C ASP A 48 -2.83 11.47 3.00
N ARG A 49 -4.07 11.16 2.61
CA ARG A 49 -4.95 10.28 3.39
C ARG A 49 -4.45 8.84 3.42
N VAL A 50 -3.83 8.36 2.33
CA VAL A 50 -3.18 7.05 2.30
C VAL A 50 -1.99 7.00 3.26
N ARG A 51 -1.14 8.04 3.27
CA ARG A 51 -0.04 8.16 4.23
C ARG A 51 -0.57 8.13 5.67
N ASP A 52 -1.53 8.97 6.00
CA ASP A 52 -2.06 9.07 7.37
C ASP A 52 -2.69 7.73 7.82
N MET A 53 -3.37 7.04 6.90
CA MET A 53 -3.91 5.70 7.13
C MET A 53 -2.79 4.69 7.42
N ALA A 54 -1.74 4.63 6.58
CA ALA A 54 -0.62 3.70 6.78
C ALA A 54 0.10 3.95 8.11
N ALA A 55 0.29 5.22 8.50
CA ALA A 55 0.84 5.59 9.80
C ALA A 55 0.01 5.04 10.97
N GLY A 56 -1.31 5.09 10.86
CA GLY A 56 -2.23 4.48 11.84
C GLY A 56 -2.02 2.98 11.97
N PHE A 57 -1.94 2.24 10.85
CA PHE A 57 -1.70 0.80 10.88
C PHE A 57 -0.37 0.43 11.53
N PHE A 58 0.72 1.17 11.26
CA PHE A 58 2.01 0.91 11.90
C PHE A 58 2.01 1.24 13.39
N ALA A 59 1.23 2.24 13.83
CA ALA A 59 1.08 2.56 15.24
C ALA A 59 0.25 1.50 15.98
N ASP A 60 -0.83 1.02 15.36
CA ASP A 60 -1.75 0.04 15.94
C ASP A 60 -1.20 -1.39 15.93
N VAL A 61 -0.34 -1.71 14.95
CA VAL A 61 0.31 -3.02 14.79
C VAL A 61 1.83 -2.81 14.56
N PRO A 62 2.62 -2.65 15.64
CA PRO A 62 4.04 -2.29 15.55
C PRO A 62 4.95 -3.29 14.82
N ASP A 63 4.52 -4.55 14.70
CA ASP A 63 5.22 -5.64 14.02
C ASP A 63 4.52 -6.09 12.73
N LEU A 64 3.73 -5.19 12.13
CA LEU A 64 3.01 -5.46 10.88
C LEU A 64 3.98 -5.91 9.78
N THR A 65 3.68 -7.09 9.21
CA THR A 65 4.34 -7.59 8.01
C THR A 65 3.29 -8.16 7.05
N LEU A 66 3.51 -7.97 5.76
CA LEU A 66 2.69 -8.47 4.67
C LEU A 66 3.46 -9.53 3.87
N SER A 67 2.72 -10.53 3.40
CA SER A 67 3.10 -11.45 2.34
C SER A 67 2.26 -11.16 1.10
N CYS A 68 2.87 -11.18 -0.09
CA CYS A 68 2.15 -11.17 -1.36
C CYS A 68 1.95 -12.62 -1.80
N ASP A 69 0.76 -13.16 -1.51
CA ASP A 69 0.50 -14.58 -1.73
C ASP A 69 0.22 -14.92 -3.20
N ASP A 70 -0.41 -14.00 -3.95
CA ASP A 70 -0.73 -14.20 -5.37
C ASP A 70 -0.97 -12.86 -6.11
N ILE A 71 -0.95 -12.92 -7.44
CA ILE A 71 -1.25 -11.81 -8.38
C ILE A 71 -2.25 -12.33 -9.42
N ARG A 72 -3.39 -11.66 -9.55
CA ARG A 72 -4.53 -12.09 -10.38
C ARG A 72 -5.11 -10.98 -11.26
#